data_AF-A0A382AEB3-F1
#
_entry.id   AF-A0A382AEB3-F1
#
_cell.length_a   1.000
_cell.length_b   1.000
_cell.length_c   1.000
_cell.angle_alpha   90.00
_cell.angle_beta   90.00
_cell.angle_gamma   90.00
#
_symmetry.space_group_name_H-M   'P 1'
#
loop_
_entity.id
_entity.type
_entity.pdbx_description
1 polymer ?
#
loop_
_entity_poly.entity_id
_entity_poly.type
_entity_poly.pdbx_seq_one_letter_code
_entity_poly.pdbx_strand_id
1 'polypeptide(L)'
;MTNTTNKLTELCASAYRHDRASWDQEAKLYRGSDGPDRAKALSEQIAACRNAFVNPVLAAVKDRHEGHLLVVPERKSKAFKSGRYEPQTWMDLRYSETREGTPLAFSKFGKRTGDFRIWFTAAGVGIGVSASPSKPEHQGRLAALSTEVPSRFVDRQPSSTDWEKNGLLLRGKKSRCHIYLADWWSRFEDDDDFLASVADCWSILGKTLEMNRYTGEAN
;
A
#
# COMPACT_ATOMS: atom_id res chain seq x y z
N MET A 1 1.75 14.26 21.94
CA MET A 1 1.19 14.61 20.62
C MET A 1 1.17 13.35 19.79
N THR A 2 0.05 12.98 19.16
CA THR A 2 -0.01 11.81 18.29
C THR A 2 0.80 12.09 17.02
N ASN A 3 1.80 11.25 16.75
CA ASN A 3 2.62 11.32 15.53
C ASN A 3 1.78 11.04 14.27
N THR A 4 2.26 11.45 13.09
CA THR A 4 1.52 11.40 11.81
C THR A 4 1.14 9.98 11.42
N THR A 5 2.03 9.02 11.68
CA THR A 5 1.83 7.59 11.42
C THR A 5 0.64 7.04 12.19
N ASN A 6 0.60 7.27 13.50
CA ASN A 6 -0.48 6.81 14.37
C ASN A 6 -1.79 7.56 14.08
N LYS A 7 -1.73 8.83 13.71
CA LYS A 7 -2.91 9.55 13.23
C LYS A 7 -3.51 8.90 11.97
N LEU A 8 -2.67 8.45 11.04
CA LEU A 8 -3.13 7.79 9.82
C LEU A 8 -3.79 6.43 10.13
N THR A 9 -3.23 5.63 11.04
CA THR A 9 -3.85 4.36 11.47
C THR A 9 -5.14 4.58 12.25
N GLU A 10 -5.24 5.62 13.09
CA GLU A 10 -6.47 6.03 13.79
C GLU A 10 -7.58 6.46 12.82
N LEU A 11 -7.22 7.18 11.74
CA LEU A 11 -8.15 7.53 10.68
C LEU A 11 -8.66 6.28 9.95
N CYS A 12 -7.78 5.32 9.63
CA CYS A 12 -8.18 4.03 9.07
C CYS A 12 -9.10 3.26 10.03
N ALA A 13 -8.81 3.25 11.33
CA ALA A 13 -9.67 2.64 12.34
C ALA A 13 -11.05 3.30 12.44
N SER A 14 -11.10 4.62 12.34
CA SER A 14 -12.36 5.37 12.32
C SER A 14 -13.18 5.11 11.06
N ALA A 15 -12.52 5.06 9.90
CA ALA A 15 -13.16 4.68 8.64
C ALA A 15 -13.69 3.25 8.67
N TYR A 16 -12.92 2.30 9.22
CA TYR A 16 -13.34 0.91 9.36
C TYR A 16 -14.55 0.74 10.28
N ARG A 17 -14.55 1.39 11.45
CA ARG A 17 -15.70 1.36 12.37
C ARG A 17 -16.96 1.94 11.74
N HIS A 18 -16.82 3.08 11.03
CA HIS A 18 -17.93 3.70 10.30
C HIS A 18 -18.47 2.79 9.20
N ASP A 19 -17.56 2.23 8.39
CA ASP A 19 -17.92 1.33 7.31
C ASP A 19 -18.65 0.08 7.83
N ARG A 20 -18.16 -0.55 8.90
CA ARG A 20 -18.86 -1.68 9.54
C ARG A 20 -20.24 -1.35 10.10
N ALA A 21 -20.41 -0.15 10.65
CA ALA A 21 -21.67 0.26 11.27
C ALA A 21 -22.71 0.67 10.23
N SER A 22 -22.27 1.27 9.12
CA SER A 22 -23.15 1.98 8.20
C SER A 22 -23.23 1.37 6.81
N TRP A 23 -22.26 0.60 6.35
CA TRP A 23 -22.30 0.04 4.98
C TRP A 23 -23.26 -1.15 4.89
N ASP A 24 -24.26 -1.03 4.02
CA ASP A 24 -25.14 -2.13 3.66
C ASP A 24 -24.59 -2.86 2.42
N GLN A 25 -24.14 -4.10 2.64
CA GLN A 25 -23.51 -4.89 1.60
C GLN A 25 -24.50 -5.39 0.55
N GLU A 26 -25.78 -5.58 0.88
CA GLU A 26 -26.81 -6.02 -0.07
C GLU A 26 -27.33 -4.85 -0.89
N ALA A 27 -27.70 -3.76 -0.23
CA ALA A 27 -28.22 -2.57 -0.87
C ALA A 27 -27.14 -1.69 -1.54
N LYS A 28 -25.86 -1.97 -1.27
CA LYS A 28 -24.70 -1.20 -1.78
C LYS A 28 -24.79 0.30 -1.46
N LEU A 29 -25.15 0.63 -0.24
CA LEU A 29 -25.28 2.02 0.22
C LEU A 29 -24.91 2.18 1.70
N TYR A 30 -24.56 3.39 2.11
CA TYR A 30 -24.44 3.72 3.53
C TYR A 30 -25.82 4.01 4.12
N ARG A 31 -26.10 3.44 5.29
CA ARG A 31 -27.30 3.69 6.10
C ARG A 31 -27.22 5.08 6.76
N GLY A 32 -28.39 5.69 6.92
CA GLY A 32 -28.54 7.03 7.48
C GLY A 32 -28.18 8.14 6.49
N SER A 33 -28.77 9.34 6.69
CA SER A 33 -28.54 10.50 5.82
C SER A 33 -27.07 10.91 5.75
N ASP A 34 -26.35 10.80 6.86
CA ASP A 34 -24.99 11.33 7.01
C ASP A 34 -23.91 10.25 6.76
N GLY A 35 -24.33 8.99 6.53
CA GLY A 35 -23.43 7.86 6.34
C GLY A 35 -22.45 8.04 5.18
N PRO A 36 -22.91 8.40 3.96
CA PRO A 36 -22.04 8.65 2.82
C PRO A 36 -21.08 9.83 3.04
N ASP A 37 -21.56 10.93 3.61
CA ASP A 37 -20.77 12.15 3.82
C ASP A 37 -19.65 11.93 4.83
N ARG A 38 -19.95 11.22 5.92
CA ARG A 38 -18.93 10.83 6.90
C ARG A 38 -17.88 9.88 6.32
N ALA A 39 -18.30 8.91 5.50
CA ALA A 39 -17.38 7.99 4.82
C ALA A 39 -16.43 8.74 3.87
N LYS A 40 -16.98 9.70 3.10
CA LYS A 40 -16.21 10.58 2.22
C LYS A 40 -15.22 11.43 2.99
N ALA A 41 -15.67 12.11 4.05
CA ALA A 41 -14.82 12.98 4.87
C ALA A 41 -13.65 12.21 5.52
N LEU A 42 -13.89 10.98 5.99
CA LEU A 42 -12.81 10.11 6.50
C LEU A 42 -11.83 9.72 5.40
N SER A 43 -12.32 9.39 4.20
CA SER A 43 -11.46 9.07 3.06
C SER A 43 -10.60 10.26 2.61
N GLU A 44 -11.15 11.48 2.65
CA GLU A 44 -10.42 12.73 2.37
C GLU A 44 -9.32 12.99 3.41
N GLN A 45 -9.62 12.81 4.70
CA GLN A 45 -8.64 12.94 5.76
C GLN A 45 -7.51 11.91 5.64
N ILE A 46 -7.83 10.66 5.33
CA ILE A 46 -6.84 9.60 5.05
C ILE A 46 -5.94 10.01 3.88
N ALA A 47 -6.53 10.48 2.77
CA ALA A 47 -5.78 10.89 1.59
C ALA A 47 -4.85 12.08 1.89
N ALA A 48 -5.35 13.11 2.58
CA ALA A 48 -4.57 14.28 2.97
C ALA A 48 -3.41 13.90 3.91
N CYS A 49 -3.69 13.13 4.96
CA CYS A 49 -2.68 12.69 5.93
C CYS A 49 -1.61 11.81 5.25
N ARG A 50 -2.03 10.88 4.40
CA ARG A 50 -1.11 10.06 3.60
C ARG A 50 -0.23 10.93 2.71
N ASN A 51 -0.80 11.88 1.96
CA ASN A 51 -0.04 12.70 1.02
C ASN A 51 0.96 13.62 1.73
N ALA A 52 0.60 14.18 2.89
CA ALA A 52 1.52 14.96 3.72
C ALA A 52 2.74 14.14 4.18
N PHE A 53 2.57 12.83 4.33
CA PHE A 53 3.60 11.93 4.85
C PHE A 53 4.48 11.28 3.77
N VAL A 54 4.20 11.55 2.48
CA VAL A 54 4.99 11.02 1.35
C VAL A 54 6.43 11.52 1.35
N ASN A 55 6.66 12.82 1.53
CA ASN A 55 8.01 13.38 1.44
C ASN A 55 8.94 12.86 2.55
N PRO A 56 8.51 12.77 3.81
CA PRO A 56 9.30 12.10 4.86
C PRO A 56 9.67 10.66 4.49
N VAL A 57 8.72 9.88 3.98
CA VAL A 57 8.96 8.48 3.55
C VAL A 57 9.99 8.41 2.41
N LEU A 58 9.86 9.27 1.39
CA LEU A 58 10.82 9.33 0.28
C LEU A 58 12.21 9.75 0.74
N ALA A 59 12.30 10.68 1.70
CA ALA A 59 13.58 11.09 2.28
C ALA A 59 14.28 9.93 3.01
N ALA A 60 13.53 9.12 3.77
CA ALA A 60 14.07 7.98 4.53
C ALA A 60 14.73 6.90 3.65
N VAL A 61 14.29 6.75 2.40
CA VAL A 61 14.79 5.72 1.47
C VAL A 61 15.78 6.24 0.43
N LYS A 62 15.98 7.56 0.36
CA LYS A 62 16.62 8.26 -0.76
C LYS A 62 18.02 7.75 -1.12
N ASP A 63 18.85 7.49 -0.11
CA ASP A 63 20.30 7.34 -0.28
C ASP A 63 20.76 5.90 -0.57
N ARG A 64 19.83 4.94 -0.71
CA ARG A 64 20.15 3.53 -0.98
C ARG A 64 19.36 2.99 -2.17
N HIS A 65 19.98 2.07 -2.92
CA HIS A 65 19.34 1.30 -3.99
C HIS A 65 18.57 2.18 -4.98
N GLU A 66 19.18 3.28 -5.42
CA GLU A 66 18.54 4.27 -6.30
C GLU A 66 17.22 4.86 -5.75
N GLY A 67 17.07 4.94 -4.42
CA GLY A 67 15.88 5.46 -3.75
C GLY A 67 15.49 6.88 -4.16
N HIS A 68 16.44 7.70 -4.61
CA HIS A 68 16.21 9.02 -5.17
C HIS A 68 15.37 9.02 -6.46
N LEU A 69 15.25 7.87 -7.15
CA LEU A 69 14.38 7.66 -8.30
C LEU A 69 12.98 7.17 -7.89
N LEU A 70 12.73 6.93 -6.60
CA LEU A 70 11.42 6.51 -6.13
C LEU A 70 10.46 7.69 -6.11
N VAL A 71 9.26 7.42 -6.60
CA VAL A 71 8.13 8.34 -6.57
C VAL A 71 6.92 7.64 -5.98
N VAL A 72 6.09 8.42 -5.31
CA VAL A 72 4.83 7.97 -4.73
C VAL A 72 3.71 8.81 -5.33
N PRO A 73 2.85 8.24 -6.20
CA PRO A 73 1.77 8.99 -6.82
C PRO A 73 0.83 9.59 -5.77
N GLU A 74 0.28 10.77 -6.05
CA GLU A 74 -0.77 11.38 -5.21
C GLU A 74 -1.98 10.44 -5.16
N ARG A 75 -2.54 10.26 -3.96
CA ARG A 75 -3.81 9.56 -3.78
C ARG A 75 -4.90 10.57 -3.48
N LYS A 76 -5.99 10.53 -4.25
CA LYS A 76 -7.21 11.30 -3.99
C LYS A 76 -8.24 10.43 -3.30
N SER A 77 -9.11 11.03 -2.49
CA SER A 77 -10.31 10.37 -1.98
C SER A 77 -11.14 9.86 -3.14
N LYS A 78 -11.56 8.60 -3.07
CA LYS A 78 -12.33 7.95 -4.13
C LYS A 78 -13.12 6.77 -3.59
N ALA A 79 -14.41 6.76 -3.90
CA ALA A 79 -15.26 5.59 -3.69
C ALA A 79 -15.04 4.52 -4.77
N PHE A 80 -15.31 3.27 -4.43
CA PHE A 80 -15.48 2.21 -5.41
C PHE A 80 -16.69 2.49 -6.32
N LYS A 81 -16.81 1.71 -7.41
CA LYS A 81 -18.03 1.75 -8.25
C LYS A 81 -19.31 1.47 -7.47
N SER A 82 -19.21 0.79 -6.33
CA SER A 82 -20.34 0.57 -5.43
C SER A 82 -20.70 1.78 -4.56
N GLY A 83 -19.92 2.86 -4.56
CA GLY A 83 -20.09 3.98 -3.62
C GLY A 83 -19.45 3.77 -2.24
N ARG A 84 -19.00 2.55 -1.92
CA ARG A 84 -18.23 2.25 -0.68
C ARG A 84 -16.88 2.95 -0.72
N TYR A 85 -16.47 3.57 0.37
CA TYR A 85 -15.11 4.10 0.55
C TYR A 85 -14.21 3.03 1.17
N GLU A 86 -12.94 3.05 0.80
CA GLU A 86 -11.96 2.11 1.35
C GLU A 86 -11.47 2.58 2.73
N PRO A 87 -11.56 1.76 3.79
CA PRO A 87 -11.16 2.14 5.15
C PRO A 87 -9.66 1.99 5.44
N GLN A 88 -8.85 1.81 4.39
CA GLN A 88 -7.40 1.59 4.46
C GLN A 88 -6.70 2.42 3.37
N THR A 89 -5.39 2.60 3.51
CA THR A 89 -4.58 3.23 2.47
C THR A 89 -3.20 2.59 2.35
N TRP A 90 -2.42 3.04 1.36
CA TRP A 90 -1.05 2.61 1.16
C TRP A 90 -0.23 3.65 0.40
N MET A 91 1.09 3.49 0.46
CA MET A 91 2.07 4.18 -0.38
C MET A 91 2.80 3.13 -1.22
N ASP A 92 2.70 3.26 -2.54
CA ASP A 92 3.52 2.50 -3.48
C ASP A 92 4.71 3.36 -3.86
N LEU A 93 5.90 2.99 -3.39
CA LEU A 93 7.15 3.57 -3.83
C LEU A 93 7.59 2.83 -5.09
N ARG A 94 7.76 3.58 -6.18
CA ARG A 94 8.03 3.05 -7.51
C ARG A 94 9.14 3.82 -8.17
N TYR A 95 10.02 3.14 -8.89
CA TYR A 95 11.00 3.81 -9.75
C TYR A 95 10.29 4.66 -10.81
N SER A 96 10.75 5.90 -11.01
CA SER A 96 10.27 6.81 -12.06
C SER A 96 10.74 6.42 -13.46
N GLU A 97 11.75 5.55 -13.56
CA GLU A 97 12.47 5.25 -14.81
C GLU A 97 12.74 3.73 -14.95
N THR A 98 13.05 3.24 -16.16
CA THR A 98 13.56 1.88 -16.46
C THR A 98 15.02 1.78 -16.08
N ARG A 99 15.59 0.58 -15.93
CA ARG A 99 17.00 0.41 -15.54
C ARG A 99 17.99 1.13 -16.47
N GLU A 100 17.59 1.37 -17.71
CA GLU A 100 18.33 2.07 -18.75
C GLU A 100 18.14 3.61 -18.71
N GLY A 101 17.41 4.15 -17.73
CA GLY A 101 17.16 5.59 -17.56
C GLY A 101 15.97 6.13 -18.36
N THR A 102 15.09 5.27 -18.88
CA THR A 102 13.91 5.75 -19.64
C THR A 102 12.76 6.08 -18.70
N PRO A 103 12.16 7.29 -18.75
CA PRO A 103 11.01 7.64 -17.93
C PRO A 103 9.82 6.67 -18.12
N LEU A 104 9.23 6.24 -17.02
CA LEU A 104 8.09 5.32 -17.02
C LEU A 104 6.75 6.07 -16.95
N ALA A 105 5.83 5.75 -17.86
CA ALA A 105 4.48 6.32 -17.85
C ALA A 105 3.56 5.68 -16.78
N PHE A 106 3.04 6.51 -15.85
CA PHE A 106 2.30 6.10 -14.63
C PHE A 106 1.11 5.16 -14.84
N SER A 107 0.46 5.19 -16.00
CA SER A 107 -0.70 4.36 -16.33
C SER A 107 -0.35 2.88 -16.64
N LYS A 108 0.92 2.57 -16.94
CA LYS A 108 1.37 1.23 -17.37
C LYS A 108 1.91 0.35 -16.22
N PHE A 109 2.12 0.92 -15.03
CA PHE A 109 2.80 0.28 -13.88
C PHE A 109 2.08 -0.93 -13.27
N GLY A 110 0.75 -0.94 -13.23
CA GLY A 110 -0.02 -1.97 -12.48
C GLY A 110 -0.05 -3.37 -13.08
N LYS A 111 0.82 -3.68 -14.05
CA LYS A 111 0.84 -4.94 -14.81
C LYS A 111 2.12 -5.77 -14.67
N ARG A 112 3.27 -5.25 -14.21
CA ARG A 112 4.55 -5.95 -14.43
C ARG A 112 5.60 -6.00 -13.31
N THR A 113 5.51 -5.22 -12.23
CA THR A 113 6.54 -5.20 -11.17
C THR A 113 5.96 -5.26 -9.75
N GLY A 114 6.75 -5.75 -8.80
CA GLY A 114 6.47 -5.59 -7.38
C GLY A 114 6.72 -4.15 -6.94
N ASP A 115 5.91 -3.64 -6.01
CA ASP A 115 6.05 -2.32 -5.42
C ASP A 115 6.66 -2.45 -4.02
N PHE A 116 7.58 -1.57 -3.63
CA PHE A 116 7.83 -1.36 -2.21
C PHE A 116 6.61 -0.62 -1.65
N ARG A 117 5.88 -1.27 -0.74
CA ARG A 117 4.60 -0.80 -0.24
C ARG A 117 4.62 -0.63 1.26
N ILE A 118 4.03 0.48 1.68
CA ILE A 118 3.64 0.73 3.07
C ILE A 118 2.12 0.69 3.14
N TRP A 119 1.56 -0.22 3.92
CA TRP A 119 0.12 -0.37 4.16
C TRP A 119 -0.27 0.32 5.47
N PHE A 120 -1.42 0.98 5.48
CA PHE A 120 -2.03 1.54 6.68
C PHE A 120 -3.45 1.02 6.79
N THR A 121 -3.75 0.29 7.87
CA THR A 121 -5.07 -0.26 8.17
C THR A 121 -5.43 -0.01 9.64
N ALA A 122 -6.65 -0.36 10.03
CA ALA A 122 -7.02 -0.31 11.45
C ALA A 122 -6.26 -1.33 12.32
N ALA A 123 -5.61 -2.33 11.70
CA ALA A 123 -4.82 -3.35 12.38
C ALA A 123 -3.33 -2.96 12.50
N GLY A 124 -2.96 -1.76 12.04
CA GLY A 124 -1.60 -1.23 12.11
C GLY A 124 -1.00 -0.96 10.74
N VAL A 125 0.32 -1.13 10.65
CA VAL A 125 1.12 -0.76 9.49
C VAL A 125 1.92 -1.96 9.02
N GLY A 126 1.88 -2.20 7.71
CA GLY A 126 2.75 -3.15 7.04
C GLY A 126 3.81 -2.42 6.24
N ILE A 127 5.05 -2.94 6.20
CA ILE A 127 6.11 -2.43 5.32
C ILE A 127 6.75 -3.62 4.61
N GLY A 128 6.83 -3.55 3.29
CA GLY A 128 7.46 -4.62 2.51
C GLY A 128 7.16 -4.56 1.02
N VAL A 129 6.94 -5.72 0.41
CA VAL A 129 6.74 -5.85 -1.04
C VAL A 129 5.31 -6.28 -1.38
N SER A 130 4.69 -5.57 -2.30
CA SER A 130 3.40 -5.91 -2.88
C SER A 130 3.57 -6.36 -4.32
N ALA A 131 3.14 -7.59 -4.62
CA ALA A 131 3.04 -8.07 -6.00
C ALA A 131 1.64 -8.59 -6.31
N SER A 132 1.10 -8.23 -7.49
CA SER A 132 -0.25 -8.61 -7.90
C SER A 132 -0.33 -9.07 -9.37
N PRO A 133 0.21 -10.26 -9.69
CA PRO A 133 0.22 -10.77 -11.04
C PRO A 133 -1.21 -11.06 -11.52
N SER A 134 -1.52 -10.62 -12.73
CA SER A 134 -2.80 -10.91 -13.38
C SER A 134 -2.79 -12.18 -14.23
N LYS A 135 -1.62 -12.80 -14.44
CA LYS A 135 -1.47 -13.98 -15.29
C LYS A 135 -0.67 -15.10 -14.60
N PRO A 136 -1.01 -16.39 -14.82
CA PRO A 136 -0.34 -17.53 -14.19
C PRO A 136 1.17 -17.57 -14.43
N GLU A 137 1.64 -17.25 -15.64
CA GLU A 137 3.07 -17.25 -15.97
C GLU A 137 3.89 -16.20 -15.18
N HIS A 138 3.23 -15.17 -14.66
CA HIS A 138 3.86 -14.19 -13.78
C HIS A 138 3.90 -14.65 -12.31
N GLN A 139 3.21 -15.73 -11.95
CA GLN A 139 3.26 -16.31 -10.60
C GLN A 139 4.62 -16.99 -10.31
N GLY A 140 5.27 -17.57 -11.32
CA GLY A 140 6.63 -18.14 -11.18
C GLY A 140 7.69 -17.09 -10.83
N ARG A 141 7.56 -15.86 -11.35
CA ARG A 141 8.39 -14.72 -10.95
C ARG A 141 8.17 -14.30 -9.50
N LEU A 142 6.94 -14.45 -8.99
CA LEU A 142 6.66 -14.19 -7.57
C LEU A 142 7.25 -15.26 -6.65
N ALA A 143 7.23 -16.53 -7.07
CA ALA A 143 7.90 -17.61 -6.33
C ALA A 143 9.41 -17.33 -6.19
N ALA A 144 10.05 -16.85 -7.27
CA ALA A 144 11.45 -16.42 -7.23
C ALA A 144 11.67 -15.20 -6.30
N LEU A 145 10.77 -14.21 -6.33
CA LEU A 145 10.85 -13.06 -5.42
C LEU A 145 10.74 -13.51 -3.95
N SER A 146 9.84 -14.44 -3.63
CA SER A 146 9.68 -14.96 -2.27
C SER A 146 10.90 -15.75 -1.77
N THR A 147 11.72 -16.31 -2.66
CA THR A 147 12.98 -16.96 -2.27
C THR A 147 14.13 -15.98 -2.04
N GLU A 148 14.05 -14.78 -2.64
CA GLU A 148 15.07 -13.73 -2.50
C GLU A 148 14.80 -12.80 -1.32
N VAL A 149 13.55 -12.76 -0.83
CA VAL A 149 13.13 -11.92 0.29
C VAL A 149 13.39 -12.66 1.62
N PRO A 150 14.03 -12.02 2.61
CA PRO A 150 14.27 -12.63 3.92
C PRO A 150 12.99 -13.09 4.63
N SER A 151 13.09 -14.17 5.41
CA SER A 151 11.95 -14.83 6.06
C SER A 151 11.17 -13.97 7.06
N ARG A 152 11.73 -12.84 7.53
CA ARG A 152 11.00 -11.86 8.35
C ARG A 152 9.77 -11.30 7.64
N PHE A 153 9.85 -11.11 6.32
CA PHE A 153 8.74 -10.60 5.51
C PHE A 153 7.75 -11.72 5.17
N VAL A 154 6.84 -11.97 6.10
CA VAL A 154 5.80 -13.01 5.95
C VAL A 154 4.74 -12.59 4.93
N ASP A 155 4.29 -13.53 4.09
CA ASP A 155 3.13 -13.30 3.22
C ASP A 155 1.85 -13.10 4.05
N ARG A 156 1.26 -11.91 3.93
CA ARG A 156 0.08 -11.48 4.68
C ARG A 156 -1.25 -11.90 4.06
N GLN A 157 -1.22 -12.59 2.92
CA GLN A 157 -2.38 -13.24 2.30
C GLN A 157 -3.64 -12.35 2.29
N PRO A 158 -3.62 -11.23 1.55
CA PRO A 158 -4.74 -10.30 1.55
C PRO A 158 -5.99 -10.94 0.96
N SER A 159 -7.16 -10.55 1.46
CA SER A 159 -8.42 -11.10 0.96
C SER A 159 -8.73 -10.64 -0.46
N SER A 160 -9.06 -11.57 -1.35
CA SER A 160 -9.41 -11.27 -2.74
C SER A 160 -10.82 -10.71 -2.92
N THR A 161 -11.64 -10.69 -1.85
CA THR A 161 -13.05 -10.31 -1.90
C THR A 161 -13.37 -9.09 -1.04
N ASP A 162 -13.00 -9.12 0.24
CA ASP A 162 -13.31 -8.08 1.22
C ASP A 162 -12.24 -8.01 2.33
N TRP A 163 -11.86 -6.80 2.76
CA TRP A 163 -10.83 -6.59 3.79
C TRP A 163 -11.20 -7.23 5.13
N GLU A 164 -12.49 -7.39 5.44
CA GLU A 164 -12.95 -7.96 6.72
C GLU A 164 -12.54 -9.43 6.91
N LYS A 165 -12.11 -10.11 5.85
CA LYS A 165 -11.82 -11.55 5.88
C LYS A 165 -10.37 -11.89 6.23
N ASN A 166 -9.50 -10.92 6.47
CA ASN A 166 -8.19 -11.18 7.06
C ASN A 166 -7.95 -10.27 8.28
N GLY A 167 -7.23 -10.79 9.28
CA GLY A 167 -7.01 -10.09 10.56
C GLY A 167 -6.25 -8.76 10.43
N LEU A 168 -5.61 -8.51 9.29
CA LEU A 168 -4.86 -7.29 9.00
C LEU A 168 -5.67 -6.26 8.18
N LEU A 169 -6.91 -6.60 7.82
CA LEU A 169 -7.83 -5.77 7.06
C LEU A 169 -7.31 -5.36 5.67
N LEU A 170 -6.50 -6.22 5.07
CA LEU A 170 -5.93 -6.04 3.73
C LEU A 170 -6.86 -6.61 2.66
N ARG A 171 -7.05 -5.83 1.61
CA ARG A 171 -7.84 -6.23 0.44
C ARG A 171 -6.98 -6.28 -0.81
N GLY A 172 -6.99 -7.43 -1.46
CA GLY A 172 -6.54 -7.63 -2.82
C GLY A 172 -7.60 -7.22 -3.84
N LYS A 173 -7.15 -6.98 -5.06
CA LYS A 173 -7.98 -6.84 -6.25
C LYS A 173 -8.56 -8.19 -6.70
N LYS A 174 -9.88 -8.22 -6.94
CA LYS A 174 -10.59 -9.38 -7.49
C LYS A 174 -9.91 -9.92 -8.76
N SER A 175 -9.85 -11.24 -8.89
CA SER A 175 -9.28 -11.96 -10.04
C SER A 175 -7.77 -11.78 -10.24
N ARG A 176 -7.04 -11.40 -9.20
CA ARG A 176 -5.57 -11.40 -9.19
C ARG A 176 -5.06 -12.20 -8.00
N CYS A 177 -3.91 -12.84 -8.17
CA CYS A 177 -3.13 -13.33 -7.04
C CYS A 177 -2.43 -12.11 -6.40
N HIS A 178 -2.29 -12.10 -5.08
CA HIS A 178 -1.59 -11.06 -4.34
C HIS A 178 -0.65 -11.74 -3.36
N ILE A 179 0.61 -11.32 -3.35
CA ILE A 179 1.57 -11.70 -2.33
C ILE A 179 2.05 -10.41 -1.69
N TYR A 180 1.78 -10.28 -0.39
CA TYR A 180 2.16 -9.11 0.41
C TYR A 180 3.18 -9.59 1.44
N LEU A 181 4.46 -9.59 1.07
CA LEU A 181 5.56 -9.96 1.96
C LEU A 181 5.88 -8.74 2.81
N ALA A 182 5.56 -8.76 4.09
CA ALA A 182 5.67 -7.57 4.93
C ALA A 182 6.00 -7.90 6.38
N ASP A 183 6.79 -7.04 7.01
CA ASP A 183 6.76 -6.91 8.46
C ASP A 183 5.53 -6.09 8.88
N TRP A 184 5.08 -6.28 10.11
CA TRP A 184 3.85 -5.67 10.60
C TRP A 184 4.00 -5.15 12.01
N TRP A 185 3.56 -3.91 12.21
CA TRP A 185 3.54 -3.22 13.50
C TRP A 185 2.12 -2.82 13.83
N SER A 186 1.70 -3.06 15.07
CA SER A 186 0.39 -2.58 15.55
C SER A 186 0.36 -1.07 15.73
N ARG A 187 1.52 -0.48 16.09
CA ARG A 187 1.75 0.95 16.28
C ARG A 187 3.25 1.26 16.24
N PHE A 188 3.60 2.53 16.07
CA PHE A 188 4.96 3.04 16.26
C PHE A 188 5.00 3.99 17.46
N GLU A 189 6.18 4.16 18.05
CA GLU A 189 6.38 5.11 19.15
C GLU A 189 6.24 6.56 18.66
N ASP A 190 6.95 6.91 17.60
CA ASP A 190 6.94 8.21 16.93
C ASP A 190 7.10 8.06 15.41
N ASP A 191 7.14 9.19 14.69
CA ASP A 191 7.35 9.18 13.24
C ASP A 191 8.80 8.78 12.89
N ASP A 192 9.77 8.98 13.79
CA ASP A 192 11.18 8.63 13.54
C ASP A 192 11.40 7.12 13.61
N ASP A 193 10.79 6.43 14.59
CA ASP A 193 10.75 4.96 14.70
C ASP A 193 10.11 4.32 13.46
N PHE A 194 9.02 4.92 12.98
CA PHE A 194 8.41 4.51 11.71
C PHE A 194 9.35 4.71 10.52
N LEU A 195 9.94 5.90 10.35
CA LEU A 195 10.82 6.20 9.22
C LEU A 195 12.10 5.36 9.25
N ALA A 196 12.63 5.06 10.44
CA ALA A 196 13.75 4.14 10.62
C ALA A 196 13.37 2.72 10.19
N SER A 197 12.17 2.24 10.54
CA SER A 197 11.66 0.95 10.08
C SER A 197 11.45 0.89 8.57
N VAL A 198 10.98 1.99 7.95
CA VAL A 198 10.89 2.12 6.49
C VAL A 198 12.27 2.03 5.83
N ALA A 199 13.25 2.76 6.35
CA ALA A 199 14.62 2.76 5.85
C ALA A 199 15.28 1.38 6.00
N ASP A 200 15.07 0.70 7.12
CA ASP A 200 15.55 -0.67 7.36
C ASP A 200 14.97 -1.65 6.34
N CYS A 201 13.64 -1.68 6.19
CA CYS A 201 12.97 -2.53 5.21
C CYS A 201 13.45 -2.23 3.78
N TRP A 202 13.62 -0.96 3.42
CA TRP A 202 14.15 -0.58 2.11
C TRP A 202 15.61 -1.02 1.93
N SER A 203 16.44 -0.92 2.96
CA SER A 203 17.84 -1.33 2.89
C SER A 203 18.00 -2.82 2.55
N ILE A 204 17.03 -3.63 2.96
CA ILE A 204 16.99 -5.07 2.74
C ILE A 204 16.34 -5.41 1.39
N LEU A 205 15.19 -4.81 1.09
CA LEU A 205 14.37 -5.16 -0.07
C LEU A 205 14.75 -4.40 -1.35
N GLY A 206 15.36 -3.22 -1.20
CA GLY A 206 15.58 -2.27 -2.29
C GLY A 206 16.42 -2.85 -3.41
N LYS A 207 17.51 -3.56 -3.10
CA LYS A 207 18.35 -4.23 -4.10
C LYS A 207 17.57 -5.25 -4.92
N THR A 208 16.72 -6.06 -4.29
CA THR A 208 15.88 -7.04 -4.99
C THR A 208 14.91 -6.34 -5.95
N LEU A 209 14.29 -5.24 -5.51
CA LEU A 209 13.36 -4.47 -6.34
C LEU A 209 14.07 -3.71 -7.47
N GLU A 210 15.25 -3.17 -7.21
CA GLU A 210 16.14 -2.53 -8.19
C GLU A 210 16.52 -3.52 -9.30
N MET A 211 16.98 -4.72 -8.94
CA MET A 211 17.38 -5.73 -9.90
C MET A 211 16.22 -6.28 -10.73
N ASN A 212 15.00 -6.24 -10.17
CA ASN A 212 13.77 -6.63 -10.84
C ASN A 212 13.02 -5.45 -11.49
N ARG A 213 13.64 -4.26 -11.52
CA ARG A 213 13.14 -3.08 -12.25
C ARG A 213 13.00 -3.42 -13.73
N TYR A 214 11.94 -2.93 -14.36
CA TYR A 214 11.64 -3.26 -15.76
C TYR A 214 12.78 -2.82 -16.69
N THR A 215 13.23 -3.75 -17.55
CA THR A 215 14.33 -3.59 -18.53
C THR A 215 13.84 -3.54 -19.98
N GLY A 216 12.54 -3.34 -20.21
CA GLY A 216 11.97 -3.37 -21.55
C GLY A 216 11.80 -1.96 -22.12
N GLU A 217 11.74 -1.86 -23.45
CA GLU A 217 11.44 -0.60 -24.13
C GLU A 217 10.06 -0.07 -23.72
N ALA A 218 10.00 1.22 -23.39
CA ALA A 218 8.76 1.92 -23.16
C ALA A 218 8.07 2.15 -24.53
N ASN A 219 7.25 1.19 -24.97
CA ASN A 219 6.31 1.42 -26.07
C ASN A 219 5.37 2.58 -25.75
#